data_AF-A0A849KAP8-F1
#
_entry.id   AF-A0A849KAP8-F1
#
_cell.length_a   1.000
_cell.length_b   1.000
_cell.length_c   1.000
_cell.angle_alpha   90.00
_cell.angle_beta   90.00
_cell.angle_gamma   90.00
#
_symmetry.space_group_name_H-M   'P 1'
#
loop_
_entity.id
_entity.type
_entity.pdbx_description
1 polymer ?
#
loop_
_entity_poly.entity_id
_entity_poly.type
_entity_poly.pdbx_seq_one_letter_code
_entity_poly.pdbx_strand_id
1 'polypeptide(L)'
;MDKKRIRAAAAALLAVATMWGTVAEAQTPSRNLAPGFSSRPAGSRLVIVPADMELFSVSGGGVIEPRADWTDAAHKHFRTALMARKEVVAGDIQELKEADLDELGQLNALHGTVAEAVFLHHMMKMPALPTKNDALDWTLGEAVKPLHDRTSADYALFFWVRDSYASAERKAAMVAMTIVGAAFGLAIIPAGGQQVGYASLVDLKSGRIVWFNNLARASGDLREPKAAEETVEALLKTFPALR
;
A
#
# COMPACT_ATOMS: atom_id res chain seq x y z
N MET A 1 -79.16 42.62 -3.78
CA MET A 1 -78.23 42.55 -4.92
C MET A 1 -77.35 43.77 -4.80
N ASP A 2 -76.06 43.69 -4.50
CA ASP A 2 -75.06 42.98 -5.30
C ASP A 2 -73.81 42.64 -4.46
N LYS A 3 -73.25 41.44 -4.65
CA LYS A 3 -72.13 40.88 -3.87
C LYS A 3 -70.81 41.45 -4.40
N LYS A 4 -70.26 42.47 -3.76
CA LYS A 4 -68.90 42.97 -4.03
C LYS A 4 -68.20 43.32 -2.72
N ARG A 5 -66.96 42.83 -2.59
CA ARG A 5 -65.90 43.20 -1.65
C ARG A 5 -65.84 42.42 -0.34
N ILE A 6 -65.29 41.20 -0.40
CA ILE A 6 -64.63 40.55 0.73
C ILE A 6 -63.12 40.66 0.52
N ARG A 7 -62.55 41.62 1.27
CA ARG A 7 -61.31 41.56 2.07
C ARG A 7 -60.06 40.93 1.45
N ALA A 8 -59.11 41.81 1.21
CA ALA A 8 -57.68 41.55 1.14
C ALA A 8 -57.12 40.91 2.42
N ALA A 9 -56.10 40.06 2.24
CA ALA A 9 -54.87 39.95 3.03
C ALA A 9 -54.43 38.48 3.13
N ALA A 10 -53.40 38.09 2.38
CA ALA A 10 -52.33 37.18 2.83
C ALA A 10 -51.39 36.84 1.66
N ALA A 11 -50.12 36.62 2.01
CA ALA A 11 -49.05 36.02 1.20
C ALA A 11 -48.29 36.95 0.23
N ALA A 12 -47.47 37.82 0.79
CA ALA A 12 -46.21 38.22 0.15
C ALA A 12 -45.18 37.10 0.38
N LEU A 13 -44.95 36.28 -0.64
CA LEU A 13 -43.86 35.30 -0.69
C LEU A 13 -42.57 36.02 -1.09
N LEU A 14 -41.65 36.17 -0.14
CA LEU A 14 -40.29 36.65 -0.36
C LEU A 14 -39.44 35.48 -0.88
N ALA A 15 -39.14 35.47 -2.18
CA ALA A 15 -38.23 34.49 -2.77
C ALA A 15 -36.78 34.85 -2.44
N VAL A 16 -36.20 34.21 -1.42
CA VAL A 16 -34.75 34.23 -1.17
C VAL A 16 -34.12 33.20 -2.08
N ALA A 17 -33.54 33.65 -3.20
CA ALA A 17 -32.72 32.82 -4.06
C ALA A 17 -31.36 32.58 -3.38
N THR A 18 -31.20 31.44 -2.72
CA THR A 18 -29.90 30.97 -2.24
C THR A 18 -29.10 30.46 -3.44
N MET A 19 -28.16 31.27 -3.93
CA MET A 19 -27.11 30.81 -4.83
C MET A 19 -26.23 29.83 -4.07
N TRP A 20 -26.45 28.53 -4.26
CA TRP A 20 -25.49 27.51 -3.88
C TRP A 20 -24.32 27.58 -4.87
N GLY A 21 -23.30 28.35 -4.51
CA GLY A 21 -21.99 28.22 -5.13
C GLY A 21 -21.44 26.84 -4.78
N THR A 22 -21.34 25.96 -5.76
CA THR A 22 -20.53 24.75 -5.64
C THR A 22 -19.09 25.20 -5.49
N VAL A 23 -18.58 25.21 -4.27
CA VAL A 23 -17.14 25.19 -4.05
C VAL A 23 -16.70 23.83 -4.59
N ALA A 24 -16.02 23.81 -5.74
CA ALA A 24 -15.32 22.62 -6.17
C ALA A 24 -14.30 22.32 -5.06
N GLU A 25 -14.56 21.28 -4.26
CA GLU A 25 -13.54 20.70 -3.39
C GLU A 25 -12.39 20.30 -4.31
N ALA A 26 -11.31 21.09 -4.29
CA ALA A 26 -10.04 20.66 -4.83
C ALA A 26 -9.67 19.40 -4.05
N GLN A 27 -9.87 18.22 -4.67
CA GLN A 27 -9.45 16.96 -4.09
C GLN A 27 -7.96 17.09 -3.79
N THR A 28 -7.60 17.10 -2.50
CA THR A 28 -6.20 17.04 -2.09
C THR A 28 -5.56 15.85 -2.82
N PRO A 29 -4.53 16.07 -3.65
CA PRO A 29 -3.86 14.99 -4.35
C PRO A 29 -3.44 13.92 -3.34
N SER A 30 -3.77 12.66 -3.62
CA SER A 30 -3.37 11.56 -2.75
C SER A 30 -1.85 11.54 -2.61
N ARG A 31 -1.33 11.49 -1.37
CA ARG A 31 0.12 11.32 -1.12
C ARG A 31 0.69 10.03 -1.72
N ASN A 32 -0.18 9.08 -2.05
CA ASN A 32 0.16 7.81 -2.68
C ASN A 32 0.37 7.92 -4.19
N LEU A 33 0.03 9.06 -4.82
CA LEU A 33 0.13 9.26 -6.28
C LEU A 33 1.17 10.32 -6.60
N ALA A 34 1.92 10.11 -7.69
CA ALA A 34 2.82 11.11 -8.21
C ALA A 34 2.06 12.30 -8.81
N PRO A 35 2.61 13.52 -8.74
CA PRO A 35 2.01 14.68 -9.39
C PRO A 35 1.73 14.42 -10.87
N GLY A 36 0.50 14.73 -11.30
CA GLY A 36 0.03 14.54 -12.67
C GLY A 36 -0.42 13.12 -13.03
N PHE A 37 -0.35 12.16 -12.11
CA PHE A 37 -0.80 10.78 -12.33
C PHE A 37 -2.09 10.48 -11.54
N SER A 38 -3.03 9.79 -12.16
CA SER A 38 -4.36 9.49 -11.56
C SER A 38 -4.88 8.09 -11.85
N SER A 39 -4.60 7.55 -13.03
CA SER A 39 -5.00 6.21 -13.45
C SER A 39 -4.04 5.66 -14.50
N ARG A 40 -4.05 4.34 -14.66
CA ARG A 40 -3.35 3.67 -15.76
C ARG A 40 -4.24 3.70 -17.02
N PRO A 41 -3.67 3.88 -18.23
CA PRO A 41 -4.43 3.74 -19.48
C PRO A 41 -5.03 2.34 -19.62
N ALA A 42 -6.26 2.22 -20.14
CA ALA A 42 -6.98 0.94 -20.28
C ALA A 42 -6.22 -0.16 -21.03
N GLY A 43 -5.37 0.21 -22.00
CA GLY A 43 -4.54 -0.72 -22.77
C GLY A 43 -3.11 -0.89 -22.23
N SER A 44 -2.80 -0.38 -21.05
CA SER A 44 -1.45 -0.47 -20.50
C SER A 44 -1.11 -1.88 -20.04
N ARG A 45 0.16 -2.26 -20.24
CA ARG A 45 0.71 -3.55 -19.83
C ARG A 45 1.37 -3.46 -18.47
N LEU A 46 1.12 -4.44 -17.61
CA LEU A 46 1.67 -4.52 -16.27
C LEU A 46 2.59 -5.73 -16.14
N VAL A 47 3.84 -5.50 -15.73
CA VAL A 47 4.70 -6.59 -15.25
C VAL A 47 4.70 -6.63 -13.72
N ILE A 48 4.51 -7.81 -13.15
CA ILE A 48 4.58 -8.08 -11.72
C ILE A 48 5.94 -8.67 -11.42
N VAL A 49 6.70 -7.97 -10.58
CA VAL A 49 8.02 -8.42 -10.11
C VAL A 49 7.81 -9.32 -8.89
N PRO A 50 8.53 -10.46 -8.74
CA PRO A 50 8.49 -11.26 -7.53
C PRO A 50 8.65 -10.39 -6.29
N ALA A 51 7.77 -10.59 -5.31
CA ALA A 51 7.83 -9.83 -4.07
C ALA A 51 9.14 -10.14 -3.33
N ASP A 52 9.84 -9.13 -2.83
CA ASP A 52 10.93 -9.33 -1.88
C ASP A 52 10.31 -9.56 -0.50
N MET A 53 10.31 -10.81 -0.04
CA MET A 53 9.63 -11.17 1.20
C MET A 53 10.49 -12.07 2.08
N GLU A 54 10.47 -11.80 3.39
CA GLU A 54 11.15 -12.62 4.37
C GLU A 54 10.38 -12.63 5.68
N LEU A 55 10.20 -13.83 6.25
CA LEU A 55 9.49 -14.04 7.50
C LEU A 55 10.45 -14.47 8.62
N PHE A 56 10.18 -14.01 9.83
CA PHE A 56 11.06 -14.24 10.98
C PHE A 56 10.34 -14.79 12.21
N SER A 57 11.05 -15.60 12.97
CA SER A 57 10.73 -15.91 14.36
C SER A 57 11.44 -14.93 15.28
N VAL A 58 10.75 -14.48 16.33
CA VAL A 58 11.35 -13.67 17.40
C VAL A 58 11.40 -14.48 18.69
N SER A 59 12.60 -14.77 19.17
CA SER A 59 12.82 -15.56 20.39
C SER A 59 12.44 -14.79 21.66
N GLY A 60 12.38 -15.50 22.80
CA GLY A 60 12.17 -14.88 24.12
C GLY A 60 13.25 -13.84 24.48
N GLY A 61 14.48 -14.03 23.98
CA GLY A 61 15.59 -13.09 24.13
C GLY A 61 15.58 -11.93 23.11
N GLY A 62 14.59 -11.88 22.21
CA GLY A 62 14.50 -10.85 21.18
C GLY A 62 15.36 -11.11 19.94
N VAL A 63 15.93 -12.30 19.80
CA VAL A 63 16.69 -12.70 18.60
C VAL A 63 15.71 -12.87 17.45
N ILE A 64 16.02 -12.25 16.31
CA ILE A 64 15.26 -12.34 15.07
C ILE A 64 15.93 -13.40 14.19
N GLU A 65 15.20 -14.46 13.86
CA GLU A 65 15.70 -15.60 13.09
C GLU A 65 14.87 -15.78 11.81
N PRO A 66 15.49 -15.76 10.61
CA PRO A 66 14.76 -15.97 9.37
C PRO A 66 14.22 -17.40 9.29
N ARG A 67 13.04 -17.55 8.68
CA ARG A 67 12.31 -18.81 8.56
C ARG A 67 11.97 -19.07 7.11
N ALA A 68 12.79 -19.89 6.45
CA ALA A 68 12.61 -20.24 5.04
C ALA A 68 11.27 -20.95 4.78
N ASP A 69 10.91 -21.91 5.65
CA ASP A 69 9.63 -22.62 5.59
C ASP A 69 8.41 -21.68 5.64
N TRP A 70 8.51 -20.62 6.44
CA TRP A 70 7.46 -19.60 6.55
C TRP A 70 7.47 -18.66 5.34
N THR A 71 8.65 -18.28 4.88
CA THR A 71 8.83 -17.41 3.73
C THR A 71 8.26 -18.06 2.46
N ASP A 72 8.54 -19.34 2.22
CA ASP A 72 7.97 -20.10 1.09
C ASP A 72 6.44 -20.15 1.12
N ALA A 73 5.86 -20.43 2.30
CA ALA A 73 4.40 -20.44 2.48
C ALA A 73 3.81 -19.05 2.20
N ALA A 74 4.45 -18.00 2.71
CA ALA A 74 4.05 -16.63 2.48
C ALA A 74 4.09 -16.28 0.98
N HIS A 75 5.15 -16.64 0.25
CA HIS A 75 5.24 -16.37 -1.18
C HIS A 75 4.08 -17.00 -1.95
N LYS A 76 3.76 -18.25 -1.62
CA LYS A 76 2.64 -18.96 -2.22
C LYS A 76 1.31 -18.26 -1.93
N HIS A 77 1.01 -17.97 -0.67
CA HIS A 77 -0.26 -17.35 -0.28
C HIS A 77 -0.40 -15.93 -0.82
N PHE A 78 0.66 -15.13 -0.76
CA PHE A 78 0.71 -13.78 -1.31
C PHE A 78 0.46 -13.78 -2.82
N ARG A 79 1.14 -14.64 -3.58
CA ARG A 79 0.93 -14.77 -5.03
C ARG A 79 -0.52 -15.16 -5.35
N THR A 80 -1.06 -16.17 -4.66
CA THR A 80 -2.46 -16.58 -4.87
C THR A 80 -3.43 -15.43 -4.59
N ALA A 81 -3.26 -14.72 -3.48
CA ALA A 81 -4.09 -13.57 -3.13
C ALA A 81 -3.95 -12.44 -4.16
N LEU A 82 -2.74 -12.13 -4.62
CA LEU A 82 -2.46 -11.10 -5.62
C LEU A 82 -3.15 -11.40 -6.96
N MET A 83 -3.05 -12.65 -7.45
CA MET A 83 -3.67 -13.06 -8.70
C MET A 83 -5.21 -13.14 -8.63
N ALA A 84 -5.80 -13.09 -7.43
CA ALA A 84 -7.25 -12.99 -7.25
C ALA A 84 -7.77 -11.53 -7.34
N ARG A 85 -6.88 -10.51 -7.34
CA ARG A 85 -7.27 -9.09 -7.35
C ARG A 85 -7.57 -8.60 -8.75
N LYS A 86 -8.85 -8.30 -9.01
CA LYS A 86 -9.33 -7.80 -10.31
C LYS A 86 -8.58 -6.54 -10.76
N GLU A 87 -8.25 -5.64 -9.85
CA GLU A 87 -7.52 -4.40 -10.14
C GLU A 87 -6.08 -4.64 -10.63
N VAL A 88 -5.49 -5.79 -10.30
CA VAL A 88 -4.16 -6.21 -10.77
C VAL A 88 -4.27 -6.99 -12.07
N VAL A 89 -5.20 -7.95 -12.13
CA VAL A 89 -5.33 -8.85 -13.30
C VAL A 89 -6.23 -8.30 -14.41
N ALA A 90 -6.77 -7.09 -14.25
CA ALA A 90 -7.41 -6.40 -15.35
C ALA A 90 -6.34 -5.95 -16.35
N GLY A 91 -6.52 -6.29 -17.62
CA GLY A 91 -5.62 -5.91 -18.71
C GLY A 91 -4.58 -6.98 -19.06
N ASP A 92 -3.48 -6.53 -19.66
CA ASP A 92 -2.37 -7.38 -20.09
C ASP A 92 -1.33 -7.45 -18.97
N ILE A 93 -1.19 -8.63 -18.37
CA ILE A 93 -0.28 -8.86 -17.24
C ILE A 93 0.79 -9.89 -17.60
N GLN A 94 2.01 -9.63 -17.13
CA GLN A 94 3.12 -10.57 -17.15
C GLN A 94 3.67 -10.73 -15.74
N GLU A 95 3.96 -11.97 -15.33
CA GLU A 95 4.67 -12.23 -14.07
C GLU A 95 6.14 -12.59 -14.39
N LEU A 96 7.08 -11.93 -13.73
CA LEU A 96 8.45 -12.38 -13.70
C LEU A 96 8.61 -13.52 -12.68
N LYS A 97 9.60 -14.37 -12.93
CA LYS A 97 10.06 -15.43 -12.03
C LYS A 97 11.27 -14.95 -11.24
N GLU A 98 11.57 -15.59 -10.13
CA GLU A 98 12.77 -15.24 -9.35
C GLU A 98 14.07 -15.36 -10.16
N ALA A 99 14.19 -16.38 -11.00
CA ALA A 99 15.33 -16.54 -11.91
C ALA A 99 15.51 -15.37 -12.89
N ASP A 100 14.44 -14.60 -13.15
CA ASP A 100 14.52 -13.41 -14.00
C ASP A 100 15.20 -12.23 -13.31
N LEU A 101 15.27 -12.25 -11.97
CA LEU A 101 15.88 -11.21 -11.16
C LEU A 101 17.41 -11.25 -11.17
N ASP A 102 18.04 -12.38 -11.53
CA ASP A 102 19.49 -12.47 -11.63
C ASP A 102 20.03 -11.48 -12.68
N GLU A 103 19.38 -11.42 -13.84
CA GLU A 103 19.70 -10.49 -14.92
C GLU A 103 19.24 -9.05 -14.63
N LEU A 104 18.22 -8.89 -13.78
CA LEU A 104 17.64 -7.60 -13.38
C LEU A 104 18.12 -7.12 -12.00
N GLY A 105 19.17 -7.74 -11.44
CA GLY A 105 19.58 -7.55 -10.05
C GLY A 105 19.92 -6.11 -9.71
N GLN A 106 20.54 -5.38 -10.63
CA GLN A 106 20.84 -3.96 -10.45
C GLN A 106 19.57 -3.11 -10.36
N LEU A 107 18.57 -3.37 -11.21
CA LEU A 107 17.29 -2.67 -11.16
C LEU A 107 16.56 -3.01 -9.85
N ASN A 108 16.56 -4.27 -9.44
CA ASN A 108 15.91 -4.70 -8.20
C ASN A 108 16.55 -4.04 -6.97
N ALA A 109 17.88 -4.00 -6.90
CA ALA A 109 18.60 -3.33 -5.81
C ALA A 109 18.39 -1.81 -5.80
N LEU A 110 18.40 -1.17 -6.97
CA LEU A 110 18.10 0.25 -7.10
C LEU A 110 16.66 0.55 -6.67
N HIS A 111 15.69 -0.25 -7.12
CA HIS A 111 14.31 -0.16 -6.69
C HIS A 111 14.20 -0.26 -5.17
N GLY A 112 14.81 -1.27 -4.54
CA GLY A 112 14.79 -1.43 -3.09
C GLY A 112 15.30 -0.19 -2.35
N THR A 113 16.43 0.37 -2.79
CA THR A 113 17.01 1.58 -2.18
C THR A 113 16.10 2.80 -2.32
N VAL A 114 15.55 3.03 -3.51
CA VAL A 114 14.67 4.18 -3.77
C VAL A 114 13.32 4.02 -3.06
N ALA A 115 12.75 2.81 -3.08
CA ALA A 115 11.49 2.50 -2.43
C ALA A 115 11.59 2.61 -0.91
N GLU A 116 12.71 2.19 -0.30
CA GLU A 116 12.99 2.42 1.11
C GLU A 116 13.07 3.92 1.43
N ALA A 117 13.75 4.71 0.59
CA ALA A 117 13.79 6.17 0.76
C ALA A 117 12.39 6.80 0.67
N VAL A 118 11.54 6.35 -0.25
CA VAL A 118 10.12 6.75 -0.32
C VAL A 118 9.39 6.37 0.97
N PHE A 119 9.56 5.13 1.44
CA PHE A 119 8.91 4.66 2.66
C PHE A 119 9.31 5.53 3.87
N LEU A 120 10.61 5.72 4.12
CA LEU A 120 11.12 6.47 5.27
C LEU A 120 10.77 7.96 5.19
N HIS A 121 11.10 8.61 4.07
CA HIS A 121 11.06 10.06 3.99
C HIS A 121 9.72 10.62 3.50
N HIS A 122 8.98 9.85 2.70
CA HIS A 122 7.69 10.29 2.17
C HIS A 122 6.50 9.69 2.93
N MET A 123 6.48 8.38 3.16
CA MET A 123 5.34 7.74 3.84
C MET A 123 5.37 7.92 5.36
N MET A 124 6.56 7.75 5.96
CA MET A 124 6.76 7.83 7.41
C MET A 124 7.18 9.23 7.90
N LYS A 125 7.66 10.11 7.00
CA LYS A 125 8.15 11.47 7.32
C LYS A 125 9.34 11.49 8.30
N MET A 126 10.30 10.57 8.15
CA MET A 126 11.39 10.32 9.10
C MET A 126 12.81 10.51 8.51
N PRO A 127 13.40 11.72 8.58
CA PRO A 127 12.69 12.99 8.50
C PRO A 127 12.13 13.20 7.09
N ALA A 128 11.13 14.07 6.95
CA ALA A 128 10.67 14.50 5.64
C ALA A 128 11.78 15.24 4.87
N LEU A 129 11.83 15.09 3.54
CA LEU A 129 12.77 15.83 2.68
C LEU A 129 12.10 17.13 2.19
N PRO A 130 12.54 18.33 2.64
CA PRO A 130 11.87 19.58 2.29
C PRO A 130 11.87 19.87 0.79
N THR A 131 12.93 19.47 0.09
CA THR A 131 13.06 19.66 -1.36
C THR A 131 12.04 18.86 -2.18
N LYS A 132 11.38 17.86 -1.58
CA LYS A 132 10.31 17.08 -2.22
C LYS A 132 8.92 17.69 -2.07
N ASN A 133 8.74 18.71 -1.21
CA ASN A 133 7.45 19.40 -0.99
C ASN A 133 6.26 18.43 -0.76
N ASP A 134 6.46 17.34 -0.02
CA ASP A 134 5.45 16.30 0.22
C ASP A 134 4.88 15.63 -1.07
N ALA A 135 5.56 15.78 -2.21
CA ALA A 135 5.18 15.14 -3.45
C ALA A 135 5.84 13.75 -3.58
N LEU A 136 5.08 12.77 -4.09
CA LEU A 136 5.66 11.51 -4.58
C LEU A 136 6.38 11.77 -5.92
N ASP A 137 7.54 12.39 -5.85
CA ASP A 137 8.40 12.68 -7.00
C ASP A 137 9.72 11.91 -6.88
N TRP A 138 9.70 10.64 -7.29
CA TRP A 138 10.82 9.71 -7.19
C TRP A 138 10.96 8.94 -8.49
N THR A 139 12.19 8.58 -8.86
CA THR A 139 12.46 7.91 -10.13
C THR A 139 13.64 6.94 -10.00
N LEU A 140 13.55 5.82 -10.71
CA LEU A 140 14.64 4.89 -10.98
C LEU A 140 15.47 5.32 -12.20
N GLY A 141 15.05 6.38 -12.89
CA GLY A 141 15.69 6.87 -14.11
C GLY A 141 15.70 5.83 -15.21
N GLU A 142 16.76 5.80 -16.00
CA GLU A 142 16.89 4.91 -17.15
C GLU A 142 17.14 3.44 -16.80
N ALA A 143 17.35 3.11 -15.52
CA ALA A 143 17.62 1.74 -15.07
C ALA A 143 16.45 0.77 -15.33
N VAL A 144 15.25 1.29 -15.62
CA VAL A 144 14.07 0.50 -15.99
C VAL A 144 14.08 -0.01 -17.42
N LYS A 145 14.93 0.55 -18.30
CA LYS A 145 14.96 0.22 -19.74
C LYS A 145 15.14 -1.29 -20.01
N PRO A 146 16.06 -2.03 -19.35
CA PRO A 146 16.20 -3.47 -19.58
C PRO A 146 14.91 -4.25 -19.29
N LEU A 147 14.18 -3.86 -18.25
CA LEU A 147 12.90 -4.47 -17.92
C LEU A 147 11.83 -4.13 -18.97
N HIS A 148 11.75 -2.86 -19.38
CA HIS A 148 10.86 -2.41 -20.45
C HIS A 148 11.13 -3.17 -21.76
N ASP A 149 12.38 -3.23 -22.21
CA ASP A 149 12.75 -3.83 -23.50
C ASP A 149 12.46 -5.32 -23.54
N ARG A 150 12.63 -6.00 -22.41
CA ARG A 150 12.37 -7.43 -22.26
C ARG A 150 10.88 -7.78 -22.22
N THR A 151 10.07 -6.95 -21.56
CA THR A 151 8.66 -7.28 -21.26
C THR A 151 7.68 -6.51 -22.14
N SER A 152 8.13 -5.43 -22.76
CA SER A 152 7.28 -4.43 -23.43
C SER A 152 6.16 -3.89 -22.52
N ALA A 153 6.34 -3.96 -21.20
CA ALA A 153 5.38 -3.49 -20.21
C ALA A 153 5.44 -1.96 -20.03
N ASP A 154 4.29 -1.32 -19.80
CA ASP A 154 4.25 0.13 -19.51
C ASP A 154 4.54 0.41 -18.03
N TYR A 155 4.14 -0.51 -17.14
CA TYR A 155 4.34 -0.38 -15.70
C TYR A 155 4.91 -1.65 -15.08
N ALA A 156 5.71 -1.48 -14.04
CA ALA A 156 6.14 -2.57 -13.14
C ALA A 156 5.56 -2.39 -11.74
N LEU A 157 5.05 -3.47 -11.17
CA LEU A 157 4.55 -3.54 -9.81
C LEU A 157 5.52 -4.32 -8.94
N PHE A 158 6.03 -3.66 -7.91
CA PHE A 158 6.97 -4.22 -6.94
C PHE A 158 6.33 -4.31 -5.55
N PHE A 159 6.79 -5.28 -4.77
CA PHE A 159 6.41 -5.48 -3.38
C PHE A 159 7.64 -5.79 -2.54
N TRP A 160 7.65 -5.28 -1.32
CA TRP A 160 8.60 -5.65 -0.27
C TRP A 160 7.85 -5.89 1.03
N VAL A 161 8.12 -7.00 1.71
CA VAL A 161 7.46 -7.33 2.97
C VAL A 161 8.45 -7.99 3.93
N ARG A 162 8.42 -7.57 5.18
CA ARG A 162 9.06 -8.26 6.31
C ARG A 162 8.00 -8.50 7.36
N ASP A 163 7.88 -9.74 7.81
CA ASP A 163 6.88 -10.13 8.80
C ASP A 163 7.50 -11.02 9.87
N SER A 164 7.07 -10.86 11.12
CA SER A 164 7.72 -11.47 12.26
C SER A 164 6.70 -11.97 13.27
N TYR A 165 6.98 -13.12 13.87
CA TYR A 165 6.10 -13.76 14.84
C TYR A 165 6.87 -14.21 16.07
N ALA A 166 6.24 -14.04 17.24
CA ALA A 166 6.76 -14.55 18.49
C ALA A 166 6.84 -16.07 18.44
N SER A 167 8.02 -16.57 18.79
CA SER A 167 8.28 -17.98 19.11
C SER A 167 7.35 -18.50 20.22
N ALA A 168 7.30 -19.82 20.40
CA ALA A 168 6.47 -20.43 21.44
C ALA A 168 6.92 -19.98 22.83
N GLU A 169 8.22 -19.94 23.08
CA GLU A 169 8.82 -19.47 24.33
C GLU A 169 8.55 -17.99 24.57
N ARG A 170 8.63 -17.13 23.54
CA ARG A 170 8.29 -15.71 23.66
C ARG A 170 6.81 -15.54 23.99
N LYS A 171 5.91 -16.27 23.34
CA LYS A 171 4.47 -16.25 23.64
C LYS A 171 4.19 -16.66 25.09
N ALA A 172 4.84 -17.71 25.58
CA ALA A 172 4.71 -18.13 26.97
C ALA A 172 5.19 -17.06 27.96
N ALA A 173 6.35 -16.45 27.68
CA ALA A 173 6.87 -15.34 28.49
C ALA A 173 5.94 -14.12 28.48
N MET A 174 5.36 -13.78 27.32
CA MET A 174 4.37 -12.71 27.18
C MET A 174 3.14 -12.96 28.04
N VAL A 175 2.58 -14.18 28.02
CA VAL A 175 1.45 -14.56 28.87
C VAL A 175 1.80 -14.45 30.36
N ALA A 176 2.96 -14.94 30.77
CA ALA A 176 3.43 -14.82 32.15
C ALA A 176 3.55 -13.35 32.58
N MET A 177 4.12 -12.49 31.73
CA MET A 177 4.24 -11.06 31.97
C MET A 177 2.87 -10.38 32.09
N THR A 178 1.90 -10.72 31.24
CA THR A 178 0.54 -10.18 31.36
C THR A 178 -0.12 -10.60 32.68
N ILE A 179 0.06 -11.85 33.12
CA ILE A 179 -0.48 -12.33 34.41
C ILE A 179 0.16 -11.58 35.59
N VAL A 180 1.49 -11.44 35.59
CA VAL A 180 2.20 -10.70 36.64
C VAL A 180 1.77 -9.23 36.63
N GLY A 181 1.74 -8.59 35.47
CA GLY A 181 1.28 -7.21 35.34
C GLY A 181 -0.12 -7.01 35.90
N ALA A 182 -1.06 -7.88 35.54
CA ALA A 182 -2.43 -7.85 36.06
C ALA A 182 -2.48 -8.01 37.59
N ALA A 183 -1.66 -8.88 38.17
CA ALA A 183 -1.56 -9.04 39.62
C ALA A 183 -1.09 -7.76 40.35
N PHE A 184 -0.35 -6.88 39.64
CA PHE A 184 0.08 -5.56 40.12
C PHE A 184 -0.78 -4.40 39.58
N GLY A 185 -1.92 -4.68 38.94
CA GLY A 185 -2.80 -3.64 38.38
C GLY A 185 -2.25 -2.93 37.14
N LEU A 186 -1.25 -3.51 36.46
CA LEU A 186 -0.64 -2.99 35.24
C LEU A 186 -1.16 -3.74 34.00
N ALA A 187 -1.70 -3.00 33.03
CA ALA A 187 -2.06 -3.54 31.73
C ALA A 187 -0.83 -3.65 30.82
N ILE A 188 -0.29 -4.87 30.67
CA ILE A 188 0.80 -5.16 29.73
C ILE A 188 0.20 -5.76 28.44
N ILE A 189 0.37 -5.07 27.32
CA ILE A 189 -0.02 -5.53 25.98
C ILE A 189 1.25 -5.82 25.17
N PRO A 190 1.79 -7.05 25.24
CA PRO A 190 3.03 -7.36 24.54
C PRO A 190 2.78 -7.50 23.03
N ALA A 191 3.67 -6.92 22.21
CA ALA A 191 3.62 -7.08 20.76
C ALA A 191 4.16 -8.47 20.36
N GLY A 192 3.28 -9.28 19.74
CA GLY A 192 3.59 -10.64 19.32
C GLY A 192 4.32 -10.74 17.97
N GLY A 193 4.53 -9.63 17.29
CA GLY A 193 5.06 -9.59 15.93
C GLY A 193 4.87 -8.22 15.29
N GLN A 194 5.53 -8.02 14.16
CA GLN A 194 5.33 -6.84 13.32
C GLN A 194 5.41 -7.24 11.85
N GLN A 195 4.45 -6.72 11.08
CA GLN A 195 4.42 -6.78 9.63
C GLN A 195 4.63 -5.38 9.07
N VAL A 196 5.68 -5.21 8.27
CA VAL A 196 6.01 -3.98 7.57
C VAL A 196 6.18 -4.32 6.10
N GLY A 197 5.63 -3.48 5.22
CA GLY A 197 5.77 -3.69 3.80
C GLY A 197 5.41 -2.46 2.98
N TYR A 198 5.68 -2.53 1.69
CA TYR A 198 5.25 -1.53 0.73
C TYR A 198 5.04 -2.13 -0.66
N ALA A 199 4.27 -1.40 -1.45
CA ALA A 199 4.02 -1.68 -2.86
C ALA A 199 4.25 -0.40 -3.67
N SER A 200 4.82 -0.54 -4.86
CA SER A 200 5.08 0.60 -5.74
C SER A 200 4.80 0.26 -7.20
N LEU A 201 4.18 1.20 -7.91
CA LEU A 201 3.98 1.14 -9.35
C LEU A 201 4.97 2.09 -10.03
N VAL A 202 5.80 1.54 -10.91
CA VAL A 202 6.83 2.27 -11.65
C VAL A 202 6.41 2.37 -13.11
N ASP A 203 6.41 3.57 -13.68
CA ASP A 203 6.29 3.80 -15.12
C ASP A 203 7.62 3.42 -15.78
N LEU A 204 7.58 2.44 -16.69
CA LEU A 204 8.77 1.86 -17.31
C LEU A 204 9.32 2.69 -18.48
N LYS A 205 8.63 3.73 -18.91
CA LYS A 205 9.12 4.67 -19.94
C LYS A 205 9.96 5.77 -19.33
N SER A 206 9.60 6.22 -18.13
CA SER A 206 10.23 7.36 -17.44
C SER A 206 11.02 6.98 -16.19
N GLY A 207 10.81 5.76 -15.66
CA GLY A 207 11.35 5.30 -14.39
C GLY A 207 10.64 5.90 -13.16
N ARG A 208 9.63 6.75 -13.34
CA ARG A 208 8.94 7.41 -12.23
C ARG A 208 8.15 6.42 -11.38
N ILE A 209 8.26 6.54 -10.06
CA ILE A 209 7.34 5.90 -9.13
C ILE A 209 6.04 6.70 -9.18
N VAL A 210 5.02 6.17 -9.85
CA VAL A 210 3.76 6.87 -10.09
C VAL A 210 2.70 6.59 -9.02
N TRP A 211 2.85 5.49 -8.30
CA TRP A 211 2.05 5.18 -7.12
C TRP A 211 2.88 4.42 -6.08
N PHE A 212 2.61 4.67 -4.81
CA PHE A 212 3.25 3.99 -3.70
C PHE A 212 2.27 3.83 -2.54
N ASN A 213 2.30 2.69 -1.86
CA ASN A 213 1.56 2.47 -0.63
C ASN A 213 2.38 1.65 0.35
N ASN A 214 2.12 1.83 1.65
CA ASN A 214 2.84 1.14 2.71
C ASN A 214 1.91 0.46 3.70
N LEU A 215 2.45 -0.52 4.40
CA LEU A 215 1.80 -1.30 5.45
C LEU A 215 2.72 -1.32 6.67
N ALA A 216 2.16 -1.04 7.85
CA ALA A 216 2.82 -1.23 9.13
C ALA A 216 1.76 -1.60 10.16
N ARG A 217 1.82 -2.82 10.70
CA ARG A 217 0.86 -3.32 11.69
C ARG A 217 1.48 -4.39 12.59
N ALA A 218 0.87 -4.61 13.75
CA ALA A 218 1.31 -5.61 14.73
C ALA A 218 0.61 -6.97 14.58
N SER A 219 -0.19 -7.14 13.53
CA SER A 219 -1.06 -8.30 13.30
C SER A 219 -1.10 -8.68 11.82
N GLY A 220 -1.59 -9.88 11.54
CA GLY A 220 -1.50 -10.52 10.23
C GLY A 220 -0.69 -11.80 10.35
N ASP A 221 -0.81 -12.68 9.37
CA ASP A 221 0.03 -13.88 9.27
C ASP A 221 0.10 -14.32 7.81
N LEU A 222 1.20 -14.01 7.12
CA LEU A 222 1.34 -14.35 5.70
C LEU A 222 1.44 -15.86 5.45
N ARG A 223 1.66 -16.66 6.50
CA ARG A 223 1.61 -18.12 6.42
C ARG A 223 0.18 -18.63 6.28
N GLU A 224 -0.81 -17.79 6.55
CA GLU A 224 -2.23 -18.13 6.48
C GLU A 224 -2.90 -17.50 5.24
N PRO A 225 -3.66 -18.26 4.42
CA PRO A 225 -4.24 -17.76 3.18
C PRO A 225 -5.08 -16.48 3.33
N LYS A 226 -6.00 -16.48 4.30
CA LYS A 226 -6.92 -15.35 4.52
C LYS A 226 -6.18 -14.08 4.97
N ALA A 227 -5.19 -14.22 5.85
CA ALA A 227 -4.43 -13.07 6.30
C ALA A 227 -3.48 -12.55 5.21
N ALA A 228 -3.04 -13.40 4.28
CA ALA A 228 -2.36 -12.98 3.06
C ALA A 228 -3.27 -12.16 2.13
N GLU A 229 -4.54 -12.54 1.96
CA GLU A 229 -5.54 -11.74 1.23
C GLU A 229 -5.69 -10.34 1.83
N GLU A 230 -5.83 -10.26 3.16
CA GLU A 230 -5.92 -8.98 3.88
C GLU A 230 -4.63 -8.14 3.70
N THR A 231 -3.47 -8.80 3.66
CA THR A 231 -2.18 -8.13 3.41
C THR A 231 -2.12 -7.53 2.01
N VAL A 232 -2.48 -8.31 0.98
CA VAL A 232 -2.54 -7.87 -0.41
C VAL A 232 -3.54 -6.73 -0.59
N GLU A 233 -4.72 -6.84 0.01
CA GLU A 233 -5.74 -5.77 -0.04
C GLU A 233 -5.22 -4.48 0.60
N ALA A 234 -4.56 -4.58 1.76
CA ALA A 234 -4.00 -3.41 2.43
C ALA A 234 -2.89 -2.76 1.60
N LEU A 235 -2.01 -3.55 0.98
CA LEU A 235 -0.94 -3.07 0.11
C LEU A 235 -1.47 -2.44 -1.18
N LEU A 236 -2.53 -3.00 -1.77
CA LEU A 236 -3.16 -2.47 -2.99
C LEU A 236 -4.25 -1.43 -2.73
N LYS A 237 -4.40 -0.96 -1.49
CA LYS A 237 -5.33 0.11 -1.18
C LYS A 237 -5.01 1.34 -2.03
N THR A 238 -6.02 1.87 -2.73
CA THR A 238 -5.89 2.97 -3.72
C THR A 238 -5.03 2.66 -4.95
N PHE A 239 -4.83 1.38 -5.27
CA PHE A 239 -4.09 0.98 -6.47
C PHE A 239 -4.72 1.62 -7.74
N PRO A 240 -3.91 2.18 -8.67
CA PRO A 240 -4.44 2.92 -9.80
C PRO A 240 -5.31 2.07 -10.73
N ALA A 241 -6.57 2.45 -10.89
CA ALA A 241 -7.50 1.79 -11.81
C ALA A 241 -7.07 1.96 -13.28
N LEU A 242 -7.56 1.07 -14.14
CA LEU A 242 -7.51 1.24 -15.59
C LEU A 242 -8.63 2.19 -16.04
N ARG A 243 -8.31 3.17 -16.88
CA ARG A 243 -9.26 4.12 -17.48
C ARG A 243 -8.93 4.45 -18.92
#